data_AF-M9YK02-F1
#
_entry.id   AF-M9YK02-F1
#
_cell.length_a   1.000
_cell.length_b   1.000
_cell.length_c   1.000
_cell.angle_alpha   90.00
_cell.angle_beta   90.00
_cell.angle_gamma   90.00
#
_symmetry.space_group_name_H-M   'P 1'
#
loop_
_entity.id
_entity.type
_entity.pdbx_description
1 polymer ?
#
loop_
_entity_poly.entity_id
_entity_poly.type
_entity_poly.pdbx_seq_one_letter_code
_entity_poly.pdbx_strand_id
1 'polypeptide(L)'
;MIKILRDRYAKSALWIYRKLSEEIMSIIGGENTSNISLNGVERLYPDILAHNEERNFFLFELKVGSKTEREAITEIFVYIFEVRNHLPGLNIGEISIIIISESFGVLLSHAVMQLIGFYGVKVICLRARRHQELILELYNPSEVITDNEVPLSKESFSTCSLVLYHSGQRSRRANQDIMKVFNVAEGMPLERANQLGSNGFLVLYRNSLSDDWDGCVARFYITIAIINPFKLLDELMLGARTTPLAKRLYEMYLEESDHLQNHFGEIVEECEDFLGKFYNVSRETYASYDMFERSVVGWDSYALRCNSWGEFGRFVRGITYGGSNAYGFFDSERDHTDPIDFFETLNNIFECGAY
;
A
#
# COMPACT_ATOMS: atom_id res chain seq x y z
N MET A 1 9.55 5.02 0.99
CA MET A 1 8.15 5.50 0.74
C MET A 1 8.07 6.78 -0.12
N ILE A 2 8.82 7.85 0.18
CA ILE A 2 8.75 9.11 -0.60
C ILE A 2 9.24 8.91 -2.03
N LYS A 3 10.32 8.13 -2.24
CA LYS A 3 10.74 7.70 -3.59
C LYS A 3 9.63 7.04 -4.40
N ILE A 4 8.82 6.17 -3.78
CA ILE A 4 7.66 5.54 -4.43
C ILE A 4 6.62 6.61 -4.81
N LEU A 5 6.33 7.56 -3.92
CA LEU A 5 5.39 8.63 -4.21
C LEU A 5 5.89 9.58 -5.32
N ARG A 6 7.20 9.87 -5.35
CA ARG A 6 7.86 10.63 -6.43
C ARG A 6 7.70 9.95 -7.78
N ASP A 7 8.00 8.64 -7.84
CA ASP A 7 7.83 7.85 -9.06
C ASP A 7 6.37 7.78 -9.52
N ARG A 8 5.43 7.60 -8.57
CA ARG A 8 3.99 7.64 -8.87
C ARG A 8 3.55 8.99 -9.42
N TYR A 9 4.02 10.10 -8.83
CA TYR A 9 3.71 11.43 -9.34
C TYR A 9 4.25 11.62 -10.76
N ALA A 10 5.52 11.25 -11.00
CA ALA A 10 6.13 11.36 -12.32
C ALA A 10 5.36 10.55 -13.38
N LYS A 11 5.00 9.29 -13.07
CA LYS A 11 4.17 8.44 -13.93
C LYS A 11 2.78 9.04 -14.17
N SER A 12 2.17 9.58 -13.13
CA SER A 12 0.87 10.25 -13.19
C SER A 12 0.90 11.47 -14.11
N ALA A 13 1.84 12.40 -13.88
CA ALA A 13 1.99 13.60 -14.68
C ALA A 13 2.29 13.27 -16.15
N LEU A 14 3.18 12.32 -16.42
CA LEU A 14 3.50 11.87 -17.78
C LEU A 14 2.29 11.25 -18.49
N TRP A 15 1.51 10.42 -17.78
CA TRP A 15 0.31 9.82 -18.33
C TRP A 15 -0.72 10.89 -18.71
N ILE A 16 -1.01 11.83 -17.81
CA ILE A 16 -1.97 12.92 -18.08
C ILE A 16 -1.47 13.79 -19.24
N TYR A 17 -0.20 14.16 -19.24
CA TYR A 17 0.40 14.96 -20.30
C TYR A 17 0.19 14.31 -21.68
N ARG A 18 0.51 13.00 -21.80
CA ARG A 18 0.32 12.25 -23.06
C ARG A 18 -1.14 12.27 -23.51
N LYS A 19 -2.07 11.98 -22.59
CA LYS A 19 -3.51 11.98 -22.89
C LYS A 19 -3.98 13.35 -23.38
N LEU A 20 -3.57 14.43 -22.72
CA LEU A 20 -3.93 15.79 -23.12
C LEU A 20 -3.26 16.24 -24.43
N SER A 21 -2.09 15.70 -24.78
CA SER A 21 -1.37 16.08 -26.01
C SER A 21 -1.76 15.28 -27.25
N GLU A 22 -2.20 14.04 -27.06
CA GLU A 22 -2.38 13.07 -28.15
C GLU A 22 -3.87 12.84 -28.49
N GLU A 23 -4.78 13.13 -27.56
CA GLU A 23 -6.20 12.76 -27.70
C GLU A 23 -7.13 13.97 -27.79
N ILE A 24 -8.26 13.77 -28.46
CA ILE A 24 -9.32 14.76 -28.55
C ILE A 24 -10.13 14.71 -27.26
N MET A 25 -10.26 15.87 -26.62
CA MET A 25 -10.99 16.05 -25.38
C MET A 25 -12.37 16.64 -25.65
N SER A 26 -13.41 16.01 -25.11
CA SER A 26 -14.77 16.56 -25.10
C SER A 26 -15.04 17.24 -23.76
N ILE A 27 -15.35 18.54 -23.79
CA ILE A 27 -15.66 19.33 -22.60
C ILE A 27 -17.13 19.14 -22.24
N ILE A 28 -17.40 18.68 -21.01
CA ILE A 28 -18.75 18.54 -20.44
C ILE A 28 -19.17 19.85 -19.76
N GLY A 29 -18.24 20.51 -19.07
CA GLY A 29 -18.46 21.79 -18.38
C GLY A 29 -17.21 22.66 -18.41
N GLY A 30 -17.39 23.99 -18.47
CA GLY A 30 -16.30 24.98 -18.44
C GLY A 30 -16.62 26.32 -19.13
N GLU A 31 -17.13 26.32 -20.36
CA GLU A 31 -17.50 27.57 -21.07
C GLU A 31 -18.77 28.22 -20.50
N ASN A 32 -19.67 27.41 -19.95
CA ASN A 32 -20.74 27.81 -19.04
C ASN A 32 -20.67 26.85 -17.86
N THR A 33 -20.34 27.33 -16.66
CA THR A 33 -20.22 26.48 -15.46
C THR A 33 -21.52 25.69 -15.24
N SER A 34 -21.47 24.39 -15.52
CA SER A 34 -22.61 23.49 -15.41
C SER A 34 -22.58 22.80 -14.06
N ASN A 35 -23.71 22.80 -13.35
CA ASN A 35 -23.81 22.12 -12.07
C ASN A 35 -23.69 20.61 -12.32
N ILE A 36 -22.72 19.96 -11.69
CA ILE A 36 -22.56 18.51 -11.79
C ILE A 36 -23.33 17.77 -10.69
N SER A 37 -23.98 18.46 -9.75
CA SER A 37 -24.76 17.80 -8.69
C SER A 37 -26.00 17.07 -9.22
N LEU A 38 -26.16 15.81 -8.84
CA LEU A 38 -27.33 14.96 -9.05
C LEU A 38 -28.56 15.45 -8.29
N ASN A 39 -28.37 15.95 -7.07
CA ASN A 39 -29.48 16.33 -6.20
C ASN A 39 -30.01 17.74 -6.53
N GLY A 40 -29.27 18.54 -7.31
CA GLY A 40 -29.63 19.89 -7.76
C GLY A 40 -29.75 20.95 -6.65
N VAL A 41 -29.73 20.55 -5.38
CA VAL A 41 -29.77 21.43 -4.20
C VAL A 41 -28.41 22.05 -3.97
N GLU A 42 -27.36 21.23 -4.09
CA GLU A 42 -25.99 21.69 -4.01
C GLU A 42 -25.48 22.08 -5.38
N ARG A 43 -24.66 23.14 -5.40
CA ARG A 43 -24.12 23.75 -6.60
C ARG A 43 -22.64 23.40 -6.69
N LEU A 44 -22.31 22.42 -7.52
CA LEU A 44 -20.97 21.91 -7.73
C LEU A 44 -20.53 22.27 -9.14
N TYR A 45 -19.55 23.16 -9.24
CA TYR A 45 -19.06 23.71 -10.51
C TYR A 45 -17.55 23.51 -10.61
N PRO A 46 -17.07 22.38 -11.16
CA PRO A 46 -15.66 22.28 -11.51
C PRO A 46 -15.32 23.35 -12.56
N ASP A 47 -14.09 23.88 -12.54
CA ASP A 47 -13.67 24.89 -13.51
C ASP A 47 -13.72 24.33 -14.94
N ILE A 48 -13.22 23.11 -15.14
CA ILE A 48 -13.42 22.34 -16.38
C ILE A 48 -13.62 20.88 -16.03
N LEU A 49 -14.63 20.25 -16.63
CA LEU A 49 -14.79 18.81 -16.66
C LEU A 49 -14.76 18.36 -18.12
N ALA A 50 -13.83 17.46 -18.45
CA ALA A 50 -13.69 16.90 -19.77
C ALA A 50 -13.56 15.38 -19.72
N HIS A 51 -13.74 14.73 -20.87
CA HIS A 51 -13.40 13.32 -21.04
C HIS A 51 -12.74 13.07 -22.40
N ASN A 52 -11.96 11.98 -22.49
CA ASN A 52 -11.41 11.50 -23.75
C ASN A 52 -12.29 10.40 -24.38
N GLU A 53 -11.86 9.89 -25.54
CA GLU A 53 -12.54 8.80 -26.26
C GLU A 53 -12.59 7.49 -25.45
N GLU A 54 -11.55 7.24 -24.65
CA GLU A 54 -11.47 6.11 -23.72
C GLU A 54 -12.33 6.29 -22.45
N ARG A 55 -13.05 7.41 -22.32
CA ARG A 55 -13.93 7.75 -21.18
C ARG A 55 -13.21 7.94 -19.84
N ASN A 56 -11.94 8.30 -19.87
CA ASN A 56 -11.28 8.88 -18.71
C ASN A 56 -11.79 10.31 -18.50
N PHE A 57 -12.06 10.66 -17.24
CA PHE A 57 -12.52 11.98 -16.84
C PHE A 57 -11.34 12.84 -16.38
N PHE A 58 -11.35 14.11 -16.76
CA PHE A 58 -10.33 15.09 -16.46
C PHE A 58 -10.97 16.29 -15.80
N LEU A 59 -10.69 16.48 -14.51
CA LEU A 59 -11.18 17.57 -13.69
C LEU A 59 -10.07 18.62 -13.57
N PHE A 60 -10.33 19.83 -14.04
CA PHE A 60 -9.41 20.95 -13.91
C PHE A 60 -9.86 21.83 -12.75
N GLU A 61 -8.88 22.23 -11.96
CA GLU A 61 -9.06 23.12 -10.82
C GLU A 61 -8.07 24.29 -10.92
N LEU A 62 -8.59 25.51 -11.06
CA LEU A 62 -7.85 26.75 -11.18
C LEU A 62 -7.80 27.44 -9.82
N LYS A 63 -6.59 27.75 -9.33
CA LYS A 63 -6.41 28.43 -8.04
C LYS A 63 -5.59 29.69 -8.12
N VAL A 64 -6.16 30.76 -7.57
CA VAL A 64 -5.55 32.07 -7.43
C VAL A 64 -5.15 32.28 -5.96
N GLY A 65 -3.85 32.21 -5.69
CA GLY A 65 -3.27 32.45 -4.36
C GLY A 65 -3.39 31.31 -3.35
N SER A 66 -2.67 31.43 -2.23
CA SER A 66 -2.49 30.37 -1.21
C SER A 66 -3.59 30.28 -0.15
N LYS A 67 -4.55 31.22 -0.11
CA LYS A 67 -5.59 31.25 0.94
C LYS A 67 -6.70 30.22 0.73
N THR A 68 -6.85 29.68 -0.47
CA THR A 68 -7.96 28.79 -0.87
C THR A 68 -7.53 27.32 -0.98
N GLU A 69 -6.33 26.96 -0.49
CA GLU A 69 -5.80 25.59 -0.62
C GLU A 69 -6.68 24.53 0.04
N ARG A 70 -7.28 24.81 1.22
CA ARG A 70 -8.17 23.86 1.90
C ARG A 70 -9.50 23.67 1.18
N GLU A 71 -10.03 24.75 0.63
CA GLU A 71 -11.27 24.75 -0.15
C GLU A 71 -11.08 23.91 -1.42
N ALA A 72 -9.97 24.15 -2.14
CA ALA A 72 -9.58 23.40 -3.33
C ALA A 72 -9.55 21.88 -3.09
N ILE A 73 -8.96 21.45 -1.98
CA ILE A 73 -8.85 20.02 -1.64
C ILE A 73 -10.24 19.43 -1.44
N THR A 74 -11.11 20.15 -0.72
CA THR A 74 -12.48 19.68 -0.44
C THR A 74 -13.30 19.63 -1.73
N GLU A 75 -13.20 20.65 -2.58
CA GLU A 75 -13.86 20.71 -3.89
C GLU A 75 -13.45 19.54 -4.79
N ILE A 76 -12.16 19.24 -4.89
CA ILE A 76 -11.66 18.10 -5.68
C ILE A 76 -12.29 16.77 -5.22
N PHE A 77 -12.32 16.51 -3.90
CA PHE A 77 -12.93 15.27 -3.40
C PHE A 77 -14.44 15.21 -3.67
N VAL A 78 -15.13 16.34 -3.54
CA VAL A 78 -16.56 16.43 -3.84
C VAL A 78 -16.81 16.17 -5.33
N TYR A 79 -16.00 16.74 -6.23
CA TYR A 79 -16.14 16.50 -7.67
C TYR A 79 -15.86 15.04 -8.05
N ILE A 80 -14.82 14.42 -7.48
CA ILE A 80 -14.54 12.99 -7.67
C ILE A 80 -15.73 12.15 -7.23
N PHE A 81 -16.28 12.43 -6.05
CA PHE A 81 -17.42 11.70 -5.52
C PHE A 81 -18.66 11.87 -6.39
N GLU A 82 -18.92 13.08 -6.86
CA GLU A 82 -20.09 13.37 -7.67
C GLU A 82 -20.04 12.69 -9.04
N VAL A 83 -18.87 12.68 -9.70
CA VAL A 83 -18.67 11.90 -10.94
C VAL A 83 -18.96 10.41 -10.72
N ARG A 84 -18.54 9.86 -9.57
CA ARG A 84 -18.83 8.45 -9.22
C ARG A 84 -20.29 8.20 -8.84
N ASN A 85 -21.02 9.21 -8.35
CA ASN A 85 -22.45 9.08 -8.13
C ASN A 85 -23.20 9.00 -9.46
N HIS A 86 -22.78 9.76 -10.47
CA HIS A 86 -23.32 9.64 -11.84
C HIS A 86 -22.97 8.29 -12.48
N LEU A 87 -21.81 7.73 -12.15
CA LEU A 87 -21.32 6.45 -12.67
C LEU A 87 -20.89 5.49 -11.56
N PRO A 88 -21.86 4.82 -10.88
CA PRO A 88 -21.54 3.86 -9.83
C PRO A 88 -20.67 2.72 -10.39
N GLY A 89 -19.53 2.48 -9.74
CA GLY A 89 -18.55 1.47 -10.18
C GLY A 89 -17.42 2.03 -11.05
N LEU A 90 -17.43 3.32 -11.41
CA LEU A 90 -16.29 3.97 -12.07
C LEU A 90 -15.02 3.81 -11.23
N ASN A 91 -13.95 3.36 -11.87
CA ASN A 91 -12.67 3.19 -11.20
C ASN A 91 -12.09 4.58 -10.90
N ILE A 92 -11.62 4.78 -9.67
CA ILE A 92 -11.00 6.05 -9.25
C ILE A 92 -9.82 6.44 -10.17
N GLY A 93 -9.12 5.46 -10.73
CA GLY A 93 -8.02 5.65 -11.66
C GLY A 93 -8.43 6.17 -13.05
N GLU A 94 -9.73 6.16 -13.38
CA GLU A 94 -10.29 6.76 -14.60
C GLU A 94 -10.62 8.25 -14.41
N ILE A 95 -10.49 8.77 -13.18
CA ILE A 95 -10.60 10.21 -12.89
C ILE A 95 -9.19 10.76 -12.68
N SER A 96 -8.85 11.80 -13.45
CA SER A 96 -7.59 12.52 -13.37
C SER A 96 -7.82 13.97 -12.98
N ILE A 97 -6.95 14.51 -12.13
CA ILE A 97 -7.04 15.88 -11.62
C ILE A 97 -5.90 16.73 -12.21
N ILE A 98 -6.24 17.88 -12.76
CA ILE A 98 -5.32 18.88 -13.29
C ILE A 98 -5.44 20.11 -12.40
N ILE A 99 -4.42 20.39 -11.60
CA ILE A 99 -4.41 21.56 -10.73
C ILE A 99 -3.54 22.63 -11.37
N ILE A 100 -4.11 23.79 -11.65
CA ILE A 100 -3.40 24.94 -12.20
C ILE A 100 -3.39 26.05 -11.15
N SER A 101 -2.21 26.47 -10.71
CA SER A 101 -2.11 27.55 -9.73
C SER A 101 -0.86 28.41 -9.88
N GLU A 102 -0.93 29.68 -9.48
CA GLU A 102 0.26 30.55 -9.39
C GLU A 102 1.21 30.11 -8.27
N SER A 103 0.70 29.45 -7.23
CA SER A 103 1.46 29.04 -6.05
C SER A 103 1.00 27.69 -5.52
N PHE A 104 1.95 26.82 -5.16
CA PHE A 104 1.67 25.56 -4.48
C PHE A 104 2.26 25.60 -3.08
N GLY A 105 1.44 25.82 -2.06
CA GLY A 105 1.85 25.73 -0.67
C GLY A 105 1.92 24.29 -0.16
N VAL A 106 2.23 24.18 1.13
CA VAL A 106 2.43 22.91 1.82
C VAL A 106 1.13 22.09 1.87
N LEU A 107 -0.03 22.72 2.10
CA LEU A 107 -1.29 21.99 2.24
C LEU A 107 -1.73 21.37 0.93
N LEU A 108 -1.70 22.16 -0.16
CA LEU A 108 -2.05 21.67 -1.49
C LEU A 108 -1.09 20.54 -1.93
N SER A 109 0.21 20.71 -1.69
CA SER A 109 1.20 19.68 -2.03
C SER A 109 0.98 18.39 -1.23
N HIS A 110 0.71 18.48 0.08
CA HIS A 110 0.39 17.31 0.91
C HIS A 110 -0.89 16.60 0.43
N ALA A 111 -1.91 17.35 0.01
CA ALA A 111 -3.15 16.77 -0.48
C ALA A 111 -2.98 16.06 -1.83
N VAL A 112 -2.22 16.64 -2.75
CA VAL A 112 -1.87 15.95 -4.01
C VAL A 112 -1.16 14.64 -3.74
N MET A 113 -0.22 14.65 -2.79
CA MET A 113 0.54 13.46 -2.44
C MET A 113 -0.34 12.40 -1.74
N GLN A 114 -1.40 12.82 -1.03
CA GLN A 114 -2.43 11.89 -0.54
C GLN A 114 -3.31 11.31 -1.65
N LEU A 115 -3.76 12.13 -2.61
CA LEU A 115 -4.54 11.68 -3.77
C LEU A 115 -3.80 10.58 -4.56
N ILE A 116 -2.50 10.77 -4.79
CA ILE A 116 -1.65 9.82 -5.49
C ILE A 116 -1.29 8.61 -4.61
N GLY A 117 -0.98 8.86 -3.34
CA GLY A 117 -0.47 7.85 -2.41
C GLY A 117 -1.53 6.87 -1.94
N PHE A 118 -2.66 7.39 -1.45
CA PHE A 118 -3.71 6.60 -0.81
C PHE A 118 -4.87 6.28 -1.74
N TYR A 119 -5.26 7.24 -2.59
CA TYR A 119 -6.45 7.08 -3.44
C TYR A 119 -6.13 6.59 -4.85
N GLY A 120 -4.85 6.54 -5.25
CA GLY A 120 -4.44 6.12 -6.59
C GLY A 120 -4.94 7.02 -7.71
N VAL A 121 -5.35 8.25 -7.38
CA VAL A 121 -5.83 9.25 -8.33
C VAL A 121 -4.64 9.81 -9.11
N LYS A 122 -4.78 9.91 -10.44
CA LYS A 122 -3.78 10.59 -11.26
C LYS A 122 -3.92 12.09 -11.10
N VAL A 123 -2.84 12.76 -10.75
CA VAL A 123 -2.78 14.21 -10.62
C VAL A 123 -1.60 14.78 -11.41
N ILE A 124 -1.79 15.94 -12.04
CA ILE A 124 -0.73 16.79 -12.56
C ILE A 124 -0.87 18.19 -11.96
N CYS A 125 0.24 18.77 -11.51
CA CYS A 125 0.29 20.12 -10.96
C CYS A 125 1.01 21.04 -11.93
N LEU A 126 0.33 22.10 -12.36
CA LEU A 126 0.85 23.08 -13.30
C LEU A 126 0.92 24.46 -12.63
N ARG A 127 2.11 25.03 -12.57
CA ARG A 127 2.32 26.40 -12.13
C ARG A 127 2.02 27.36 -13.26
N ALA A 128 1.02 28.21 -13.06
CA ALA A 128 0.70 29.28 -13.99
C ALA A 128 1.65 30.47 -13.75
N ARG A 129 2.31 30.92 -14.82
CA ARG A 129 3.03 32.20 -14.84
C ARG A 129 2.49 33.08 -15.93
N ARG A 130 2.19 34.32 -15.57
CA ARG A 130 1.75 35.34 -16.51
C ARG A 130 2.91 36.29 -16.79
N HIS A 131 3.51 36.14 -17.97
CA HIS A 131 4.39 37.15 -18.55
C HIS A 131 3.62 37.91 -19.65
N GLN A 132 4.01 37.77 -20.92
CA GLN A 132 3.27 38.27 -22.08
C GLN A 132 2.21 37.26 -22.56
N GLU A 133 2.49 35.96 -22.39
CA GLU A 133 1.59 34.84 -22.63
C GLU A 133 1.43 34.01 -21.34
N LEU A 134 0.37 33.19 -21.27
CA LEU A 134 0.17 32.24 -20.18
C LEU A 134 1.11 31.05 -20.38
N ILE A 135 2.02 30.83 -19.44
CA ILE A 135 2.93 29.69 -19.42
C ILE A 135 2.52 28.76 -18.27
N LEU A 136 2.42 27.46 -18.55
CA LEU A 136 2.15 26.42 -17.57
C LEU A 136 3.41 25.56 -17.37
N GLU A 137 4.01 25.62 -16.20
CA GLU A 137 5.19 24.84 -15.84
C GLU A 137 4.80 23.63 -14.98
N LEU A 138 5.38 22.44 -15.21
CA LEU A 138 5.16 21.31 -14.31
C LEU A 138 5.75 21.63 -12.92
N TYR A 139 4.92 21.48 -11.88
CA TYR A 139 5.35 21.58 -10.49
C TYR A 139 5.42 20.20 -9.86
N ASN A 140 6.46 19.91 -9.07
CA ASN A 140 6.56 18.64 -8.34
C ASN A 140 6.20 18.84 -6.86
N PRO A 141 5.02 18.39 -6.39
CA PRO A 141 4.57 18.59 -5.02
C PRO A 141 5.38 17.79 -3.98
N SER A 142 6.18 16.82 -4.40
CA SER A 142 7.06 16.08 -3.48
C SER A 142 8.27 16.90 -2.98
N GLU A 143 8.59 18.03 -3.62
CA GLU A 143 9.73 18.87 -3.23
C GLU A 143 9.56 19.51 -1.85
N VAL A 144 8.32 19.67 -1.38
CA VAL A 144 8.02 20.22 -0.04
C VAL A 144 7.85 19.16 1.04
N ILE A 145 7.89 17.86 0.69
CA ILE A 145 7.83 16.78 1.65
C ILE A 145 9.25 16.48 2.15
N THR A 146 9.41 16.43 3.47
CA THR A 146 10.68 16.06 4.10
C THR A 146 11.01 14.60 3.83
N ASP A 147 12.20 14.35 3.27
CA ASP A 147 12.74 13.01 3.09
C ASP A 147 13.08 12.40 4.46
N ASN A 148 12.21 11.52 4.93
CA ASN A 148 12.45 10.61 6.05
C ASN A 148 12.46 9.19 5.48
N GLU A 149 13.60 8.75 4.95
CA GLU A 149 13.77 7.38 4.48
C GLU A 149 14.50 6.57 5.54
N VAL A 150 13.72 5.79 6.31
CA VAL A 150 14.25 4.76 7.19
C VAL A 150 14.27 3.44 6.41
N PRO A 151 15.44 2.79 6.25
CA PRO A 151 15.52 1.51 5.54
C PRO A 151 14.71 0.44 6.29
N LEU A 152 14.08 -0.47 5.54
CA LEU A 152 13.44 -1.63 6.16
C LEU A 152 14.49 -2.58 6.73
N SER A 153 14.23 -3.08 7.93
CA SER A 153 15.00 -4.13 8.59
C SER A 153 14.06 -5.23 9.09
N LYS A 154 14.64 -6.31 9.65
CA LYS A 154 13.86 -7.37 10.31
C LYS A 154 13.05 -6.84 11.50
N GLU A 155 13.49 -5.77 12.16
CA GLU A 155 12.74 -5.14 13.25
C GLU A 155 11.55 -4.31 12.74
N SER A 156 11.53 -3.94 11.45
CA SER A 156 10.44 -3.18 10.85
C SER A 156 9.13 -3.96 10.72
N PHE A 157 9.09 -5.23 11.08
CA PHE A 157 7.92 -6.09 10.95
C PHE A 157 7.50 -6.65 12.30
N SER A 158 6.22 -6.50 12.64
CA SER A 158 5.61 -7.22 13.75
C SER A 158 4.94 -8.49 13.22
N THR A 159 5.12 -9.60 13.94
CA THR A 159 4.65 -10.92 13.54
C THR A 159 3.63 -11.50 14.51
N CYS A 160 2.77 -12.37 14.00
CA CYS A 160 2.02 -13.35 14.78
C CYS A 160 1.83 -14.62 13.95
N SER A 161 1.84 -15.77 14.62
CA SER A 161 1.72 -17.09 14.01
C SER A 161 0.36 -17.72 14.32
N LEU A 162 -0.32 -18.18 13.28
CA LEU A 162 -1.51 -19.01 13.36
C LEU A 162 -1.08 -20.47 13.46
N VAL A 163 -1.14 -21.03 14.66
CA VAL A 163 -0.71 -22.39 14.96
C VAL A 163 -1.88 -23.35 14.75
N LEU A 164 -1.69 -24.38 13.90
CA LEU A 164 -2.76 -25.26 13.43
C LEU A 164 -2.78 -26.57 14.22
N TYR A 165 -3.35 -26.54 15.44
CA TYR A 165 -3.39 -27.72 16.30
C TYR A 165 -4.37 -28.78 15.79
N HIS A 166 -4.00 -30.04 16.06
CA HIS A 166 -4.77 -31.22 15.68
C HIS A 166 -6.17 -31.23 16.33
N SER A 167 -7.21 -31.43 15.52
CA SER A 167 -8.61 -31.50 15.96
C SER A 167 -9.32 -32.77 15.43
N GLY A 168 -8.59 -33.88 15.36
CA GLY A 168 -9.09 -35.18 14.91
C GLY A 168 -9.01 -35.37 13.38
N GLN A 169 -9.85 -36.25 12.83
CA GLN A 169 -9.70 -36.74 11.45
C GLN A 169 -9.73 -35.64 10.37
N ARG A 170 -10.46 -34.53 10.60
CA ARG A 170 -10.51 -33.40 9.65
C ARG A 170 -9.13 -32.76 9.46
N SER A 171 -8.44 -32.44 10.56
CA SER A 171 -7.09 -31.92 10.50
C SER A 171 -6.07 -32.91 9.89
N ARG A 172 -6.24 -34.24 10.06
CA ARG A 172 -5.38 -35.23 9.37
C ARG A 172 -5.52 -35.14 7.85
N ARG A 173 -6.75 -35.06 7.36
CA ARG A 173 -7.02 -34.93 5.93
C ARG A 173 -6.55 -33.57 5.40
N ALA A 174 -6.77 -32.50 6.15
CA ALA A 174 -6.29 -31.17 5.80
C ALA A 174 -4.75 -31.11 5.74
N ASN A 175 -4.04 -31.79 6.64
CA ASN A 175 -2.57 -31.92 6.62
C ASN A 175 -2.05 -32.64 5.36
N GLN A 176 -2.77 -33.65 4.86
CA GLN A 176 -2.40 -34.37 3.62
C GLN A 176 -2.52 -33.47 2.38
N ASP A 177 -3.44 -32.51 2.41
CA ASP A 177 -3.75 -31.57 1.33
C ASP A 177 -3.44 -30.12 1.73
N ILE A 178 -2.43 -29.90 2.60
CA ILE A 178 -2.20 -28.59 3.24
C ILE A 178 -2.07 -27.44 2.23
N MET A 179 -1.41 -27.67 1.10
CA MET A 179 -1.26 -26.66 0.05
C MET A 179 -2.61 -26.23 -0.54
N LYS A 180 -3.58 -27.13 -0.68
CA LYS A 180 -4.93 -26.77 -1.15
C LYS A 180 -5.67 -25.91 -0.13
N VAL A 181 -5.52 -26.24 1.15
CA VAL A 181 -6.11 -25.45 2.24
C VAL A 181 -5.45 -24.07 2.28
N PHE A 182 -4.13 -24.02 2.21
CA PHE A 182 -3.36 -22.80 2.27
C PHE A 182 -3.59 -21.87 1.08
N ASN A 183 -3.72 -22.38 -0.15
CA ASN A 183 -4.02 -21.54 -1.33
C ASN A 183 -5.33 -20.75 -1.19
N VAL A 184 -6.29 -21.24 -0.38
CA VAL A 184 -7.52 -20.51 -0.07
C VAL A 184 -7.29 -19.58 1.12
N ALA A 185 -6.62 -20.07 2.17
CA ALA A 185 -6.35 -19.30 3.38
C ALA A 185 -5.45 -18.09 3.12
N GLU A 186 -4.48 -18.18 2.20
CA GLU A 186 -3.55 -17.09 1.88
C GLU A 186 -4.26 -15.89 1.25
N GLY A 187 -5.33 -16.11 0.47
CA GLY A 187 -6.07 -15.02 -0.18
C GLY A 187 -6.75 -14.08 0.83
N MET A 188 -7.21 -14.61 1.96
CA MET A 188 -7.98 -13.87 2.97
C MET A 188 -7.20 -12.70 3.61
N PRO A 189 -6.04 -12.92 4.26
CA PRO A 189 -5.26 -11.83 4.83
C PRO A 189 -4.71 -10.91 3.75
N LEU A 190 -4.39 -11.42 2.55
CA LEU A 190 -3.93 -10.62 1.42
C LEU A 190 -4.99 -9.60 0.98
N GLU A 191 -6.22 -10.04 0.73
CA GLU A 191 -7.33 -9.19 0.33
C GLU A 191 -7.66 -8.16 1.42
N ARG A 192 -7.77 -8.61 2.67
CA ARG A 192 -8.10 -7.74 3.79
C ARG A 192 -7.02 -6.71 4.06
N ALA A 193 -5.75 -7.10 4.01
CA ALA A 193 -4.63 -6.18 4.16
C ALA A 193 -4.58 -5.13 3.03
N ASN A 194 -4.87 -5.53 1.79
CA ASN A 194 -4.96 -4.59 0.67
C ASN A 194 -6.10 -3.57 0.86
N GLN A 195 -7.26 -3.97 1.37
CA GLN A 195 -8.37 -3.06 1.68
C GLN A 195 -7.99 -2.05 2.77
N LEU A 196 -7.22 -2.48 3.77
CA LEU A 196 -6.76 -1.66 4.89
C LEU A 196 -5.49 -0.84 4.57
N GLY A 197 -4.92 -0.98 3.36
CA GLY A 197 -3.67 -0.32 2.98
C GLY A 197 -2.43 -0.81 3.75
N SER A 198 -2.50 -2.02 4.32
CA SER A 198 -1.41 -2.63 5.08
C SER A 198 -0.38 -3.27 4.15
N ASN A 199 0.83 -3.44 4.66
CA ASN A 199 1.98 -3.98 3.93
C ASN A 199 2.63 -5.08 4.76
N GLY A 200 3.00 -6.17 4.11
CA GLY A 200 3.49 -7.32 4.85
C GLY A 200 3.67 -8.56 3.99
N PHE A 201 3.90 -9.66 4.68
CA PHE A 201 4.07 -10.97 4.09
C PHE A 201 3.60 -12.07 5.04
N LEU A 202 3.39 -13.27 4.49
CA LEU A 202 3.07 -14.45 5.24
C LEU A 202 3.91 -15.63 4.77
N VAL A 203 4.09 -16.61 5.65
CA VAL A 203 4.86 -17.82 5.40
C VAL A 203 4.14 -19.02 6.02
N LEU A 204 3.92 -20.05 5.21
CA LEU A 204 3.52 -21.37 5.70
C LEU A 204 4.77 -22.14 6.11
N TYR A 205 4.80 -22.61 7.35
CA TYR A 205 5.84 -23.47 7.88
C TYR A 205 5.33 -24.88 8.15
N ARG A 206 6.24 -25.84 8.03
CA ARG A 206 6.06 -27.22 8.52
C ARG A 206 7.08 -27.54 9.60
N ASN A 207 6.59 -28.07 10.71
CA ASN A 207 7.42 -28.57 11.80
C ASN A 207 7.76 -30.05 11.58
N SER A 208 9.05 -30.37 11.46
CA SER A 208 9.51 -31.74 11.20
C SER A 208 9.48 -32.65 12.44
N LEU A 209 9.47 -32.09 13.65
CA LEU A 209 9.35 -32.86 14.91
C LEU A 209 7.98 -33.54 15.07
N SER A 210 6.98 -33.10 14.29
CA SER A 210 5.61 -33.61 14.34
C SER A 210 5.33 -34.76 13.36
N ASP A 211 6.30 -35.13 12.51
CA ASP A 211 6.10 -36.17 11.50
C ASP A 211 6.02 -37.58 12.13
N ASP A 212 6.60 -37.76 13.33
CA ASP A 212 6.63 -39.05 14.05
C ASP A 212 5.70 -39.11 15.28
N TRP A 213 5.04 -38.00 15.65
CA TRP A 213 4.31 -37.89 16.92
C TRP A 213 2.85 -37.47 16.71
N ASP A 214 1.92 -38.31 17.20
CA ASP A 214 0.49 -37.98 17.41
C ASP A 214 0.34 -37.09 18.68
N GLY A 215 1.13 -36.02 18.77
CA GLY A 215 1.33 -35.19 19.98
C GLY A 215 0.72 -33.78 19.93
N CYS A 216 0.94 -33.00 21.00
CA CYS A 216 0.41 -31.64 21.20
C CYS A 216 1.08 -30.54 20.33
N VAL A 217 1.99 -30.91 19.43
CA VAL A 217 2.73 -29.95 18.60
C VAL A 217 2.05 -29.85 17.24
N ALA A 218 1.70 -28.64 16.81
CA ALA A 218 1.11 -28.41 15.50
C ALA A 218 2.13 -28.72 14.38
N ARG A 219 1.68 -29.47 13.37
CA ARG A 219 2.51 -29.83 12.20
C ARG A 219 2.74 -28.65 11.26
N PHE A 220 1.78 -27.74 11.20
CA PHE A 220 1.84 -26.56 10.36
C PHE A 220 1.48 -25.32 11.16
N TYR A 221 2.08 -24.20 10.78
CA TYR A 221 1.70 -22.89 11.28
C TYR A 221 1.94 -21.86 10.17
N ILE A 222 1.18 -20.76 10.22
CA ILE A 222 1.29 -19.66 9.27
C ILE A 222 1.76 -18.44 10.03
N THR A 223 2.94 -17.93 9.70
CA THR A 223 3.43 -16.67 10.28
C THR A 223 3.03 -15.52 9.37
N ILE A 224 2.43 -14.49 9.95
CA ILE A 224 1.97 -13.29 9.27
C ILE A 224 2.78 -12.13 9.84
N ALA A 225 3.43 -11.37 8.98
CA ALA A 225 4.28 -10.24 9.31
C ALA A 225 3.73 -8.96 8.67
N ILE A 226 3.51 -7.93 9.46
CA ILE A 226 3.07 -6.60 8.99
C ILE A 226 4.11 -5.55 9.30
N ILE A 227 4.25 -4.55 8.43
CA ILE A 227 5.15 -3.42 8.68
C ILE A 227 4.68 -2.64 9.92
N ASN A 228 5.59 -2.49 10.89
CA ASN A 228 5.40 -1.66 12.06
C ASN A 228 5.90 -0.22 11.78
N PRO A 229 5.00 0.78 11.66
CA PRO A 229 5.40 2.15 11.36
C PRO A 229 6.19 2.82 12.48
N PHE A 230 6.06 2.36 13.74
CA PHE A 230 6.84 2.90 14.85
C PHE A 230 8.32 2.54 14.71
N LYS A 231 8.62 1.37 14.14
CA LYS A 231 9.99 0.93 13.83
C LYS A 231 10.56 1.60 12.58
N LEU A 232 9.74 2.35 11.85
CA LEU A 232 10.15 3.19 10.72
C LEU A 232 10.25 4.68 11.10
N LEU A 233 10.13 4.99 12.38
CA LEU A 233 10.38 6.33 12.87
C LEU A 233 11.89 6.56 12.98
N ASP A 234 12.37 7.64 12.34
CA ASP A 234 13.74 8.09 12.51
C ASP A 234 13.88 8.71 13.91
N GLU A 235 14.47 7.94 14.84
CA GLU A 235 14.66 8.29 16.24
C GLU A 235 15.42 9.62 16.41
N LEU A 236 16.49 9.81 15.64
CA LEU A 236 17.32 11.02 15.68
C LEU A 236 16.51 12.24 15.23
N MET A 237 15.76 12.11 14.14
CA MET A 237 14.92 13.18 13.63
C MET A 237 13.72 13.46 14.53
N LEU A 238 13.13 12.45 15.18
CA LEU A 238 12.06 12.65 16.15
C LEU A 238 12.56 13.38 17.40
N GLY A 239 13.71 12.97 17.95
CA GLY A 239 14.31 13.62 19.12
C GLY A 239 14.73 15.07 18.85
N ALA A 240 15.11 15.40 17.60
CA ALA A 240 15.45 16.76 17.20
C ALA A 240 14.22 17.67 16.98
N ARG A 241 13.02 17.11 16.75
CA ARG A 241 11.80 17.87 16.48
C ARG A 241 11.11 18.29 17.78
N THR A 242 10.76 19.57 17.87
CA THR A 242 10.17 20.17 19.08
C THR A 242 8.64 20.16 19.11
N THR A 243 7.98 19.55 18.13
CA THR A 243 6.50 19.57 18.06
C THR A 243 5.90 18.61 19.09
N PRO A 244 4.72 18.92 19.67
CA PRO A 244 4.05 18.02 20.60
C PRO A 244 3.80 16.62 20.02
N LEU A 245 3.50 16.53 18.72
CA LEU A 245 3.33 15.26 18.02
C LEU A 245 4.64 14.46 17.96
N ALA A 246 5.76 15.09 17.57
CA ALA A 246 7.04 14.40 17.50
C ALA A 246 7.47 13.87 18.87
N LYS A 247 7.29 14.67 19.93
CA LYS A 247 7.56 14.25 21.30
C LYS A 247 6.72 13.03 21.70
N ARG A 248 5.41 13.06 21.42
CA ARG A 248 4.53 11.94 21.77
C ARG A 248 4.85 10.66 20.98
N LEU A 249 5.19 10.79 19.70
CA LEU A 249 5.63 9.65 18.87
C LEU A 249 6.95 9.06 19.37
N TYR A 250 7.87 9.91 19.84
CA TYR A 250 9.12 9.45 20.44
C TYR A 250 8.89 8.71 21.77
N GLU A 251 7.99 9.21 22.62
CA GLU A 251 7.57 8.50 23.85
C GLU A 251 6.95 7.13 23.53
N MET A 252 6.05 7.07 22.54
CA MET A 252 5.46 5.81 22.07
C MET A 252 6.51 4.84 21.53
N TYR A 253 7.47 5.33 20.75
CA TYR A 253 8.58 4.52 20.25
C TYR A 253 9.42 3.89 21.38
N LEU A 254 9.68 4.64 22.46
CA LEU A 254 10.42 4.13 23.62
C LEU A 254 9.61 3.14 24.47
N GLU A 255 8.28 3.29 24.51
CA GLU A 255 7.36 2.38 25.22
C GLU A 255 7.15 1.05 24.47
N GLU A 256 7.23 1.05 23.13
CA GLU A 256 6.90 -0.11 22.30
C GLU A 256 8.11 -0.98 21.91
N SER A 257 8.23 -2.17 22.51
CA SER A 257 9.14 -3.20 22.00
C SER A 257 8.51 -4.03 20.89
N ASP A 258 7.26 -4.50 21.02
CA ASP A 258 6.70 -5.53 20.12
C ASP A 258 5.15 -5.48 19.92
N HIS A 259 4.50 -4.31 20.01
CA HIS A 259 3.04 -4.25 19.83
C HIS A 259 2.61 -4.56 18.38
N LEU A 260 1.55 -5.38 18.28
CA LEU A 260 0.80 -5.51 17.04
C LEU A 260 -0.10 -4.30 16.85
N GLN A 261 -0.19 -3.85 15.60
CA GLN A 261 -1.14 -2.80 15.24
C GLN A 261 -2.57 -3.29 15.44
N ASN A 262 -3.49 -2.40 15.84
CA ASN A 262 -4.90 -2.74 16.11
C ASN A 262 -5.56 -3.50 14.94
N HIS A 263 -5.22 -3.14 13.70
CA HIS A 263 -5.81 -3.75 12.51
C HIS A 263 -5.23 -5.14 12.18
N PHE A 264 -4.23 -5.63 12.90
CA PHE A 264 -3.70 -6.98 12.69
C PHE A 264 -4.79 -8.03 12.90
N GLY A 265 -5.58 -7.88 13.97
CA GLY A 265 -6.70 -8.78 14.26
C GLY A 265 -7.69 -8.85 13.09
N GLU A 266 -7.99 -7.71 12.48
CA GLU A 266 -8.87 -7.63 11.30
C GLU A 266 -8.28 -8.34 10.08
N ILE A 267 -6.96 -8.30 9.88
CA ILE A 267 -6.29 -8.98 8.76
C ILE A 267 -6.41 -10.50 8.87
N VAL A 268 -6.32 -11.04 10.08
CA VAL A 268 -6.19 -12.49 10.29
C VAL A 268 -7.51 -13.20 10.60
N GLU A 269 -8.55 -12.47 11.01
CA GLU A 269 -9.83 -13.02 11.47
C GLU A 269 -10.48 -13.98 10.45
N GLU A 270 -10.63 -13.55 9.20
CA GLU A 270 -11.25 -14.38 8.16
C GLU A 270 -10.43 -15.66 7.87
N CYS A 271 -9.10 -15.54 7.91
CA CYS A 271 -8.17 -16.66 7.73
C CYS A 271 -8.33 -17.69 8.86
N GLU A 272 -8.40 -17.20 10.10
CA GLU A 272 -8.60 -18.05 11.29
C GLU A 272 -9.95 -18.75 11.27
N ASP A 273 -11.03 -18.05 10.94
CA ASP A 273 -12.37 -18.62 10.82
C ASP A 273 -12.41 -19.72 9.75
N PHE A 274 -11.72 -19.52 8.63
CA PHE A 274 -11.60 -20.53 7.59
C PHE A 274 -10.80 -21.75 8.06
N LEU A 275 -9.63 -21.53 8.67
CA LEU A 275 -8.76 -22.59 9.16
C LEU A 275 -9.39 -23.36 10.33
N GLY A 276 -10.21 -22.70 11.16
CA GLY A 276 -10.97 -23.28 12.26
C GLY A 276 -11.99 -24.35 11.82
N LYS A 277 -12.34 -24.40 10.53
CA LYS A 277 -13.15 -25.51 9.96
C LYS A 277 -12.41 -26.85 9.99
N PHE A 278 -11.07 -26.80 10.02
CA PHE A 278 -10.19 -27.96 9.93
C PHE A 278 -9.35 -28.19 11.19
N TYR A 279 -8.95 -27.13 11.90
CA TYR A 279 -7.98 -27.14 12.99
C TYR A 279 -8.53 -26.48 14.25
N ASN A 280 -7.84 -26.67 15.38
CA ASN A 280 -7.96 -25.75 16.52
C ASN A 280 -6.88 -24.68 16.36
N VAL A 281 -7.27 -23.48 15.94
CA VAL A 281 -6.34 -22.39 15.59
C VAL A 281 -6.04 -21.55 16.81
N SER A 282 -4.75 -21.28 17.05
CA SER A 282 -4.29 -20.38 18.11
C SER A 282 -3.39 -19.30 17.52
N ARG A 283 -3.50 -18.07 18.03
CA ARG A 283 -2.59 -16.97 17.71
C ARG A 283 -1.44 -16.96 18.71
N GLU A 284 -0.22 -17.14 18.24
CA GLU A 284 0.98 -17.25 19.07
C GLU A 284 2.13 -16.41 18.50
N THR A 285 3.21 -16.29 19.28
CA THR A 285 4.47 -15.68 18.85
C THR A 285 4.31 -14.22 18.37
N TYR A 286 3.76 -13.39 19.25
CA TYR A 286 3.74 -11.93 19.08
C TYR A 286 5.13 -11.37 19.32
N ALA A 287 5.81 -10.96 18.26
CA ALA A 287 7.19 -10.47 18.31
C ALA A 287 7.57 -9.70 17.04
N SER A 288 8.65 -8.94 17.07
CA SER A 288 9.34 -8.52 15.84
C SER A 288 9.78 -9.72 14.99
N TYR A 289 9.92 -9.52 13.67
CA TYR A 289 10.37 -10.59 12.77
C TYR A 289 11.80 -11.06 13.07
N ASP A 290 12.69 -10.17 13.52
CA ASP A 290 14.03 -10.55 14.01
C ASP A 290 13.96 -11.52 15.20
N MET A 291 13.13 -11.21 16.20
CA MET A 291 12.95 -12.09 17.35
C MET A 291 12.29 -13.41 16.96
N PHE A 292 11.28 -13.37 16.07
CA PHE A 292 10.64 -14.56 15.54
C PHE A 292 11.65 -15.46 14.83
N GLU A 293 12.44 -14.93 13.90
CA GLU A 293 13.41 -15.71 13.12
C GLU A 293 14.45 -16.38 14.03
N ARG A 294 14.98 -15.64 15.03
CA ARG A 294 15.90 -16.20 16.03
C ARG A 294 15.26 -17.32 16.86
N SER A 295 13.96 -17.23 17.12
CA SER A 295 13.22 -18.27 17.85
C SER A 295 12.95 -19.51 16.98
N VAL A 296 12.66 -19.30 15.69
CA VAL A 296 12.35 -20.37 14.73
C VAL A 296 13.58 -21.10 14.24
N VAL A 297 14.78 -20.48 14.23
CA VAL A 297 16.04 -21.21 14.01
C VAL A 297 16.24 -22.33 15.05
N GLY A 298 15.64 -22.21 16.24
CA GLY A 298 15.60 -23.27 17.24
C GLY A 298 14.48 -24.30 17.05
N TRP A 299 13.55 -24.07 16.13
CA TRP A 299 12.47 -24.98 15.80
C TRP A 299 12.87 -25.72 14.53
N ASP A 300 12.78 -27.04 14.55
CA ASP A 300 13.09 -27.92 13.41
C ASP A 300 12.00 -27.78 12.32
N SER A 301 11.86 -26.57 11.78
CA SER A 301 10.80 -26.11 10.90
C SER A 301 11.38 -25.55 9.61
N TYR A 302 10.68 -25.77 8.51
CA TYR A 302 11.04 -25.21 7.20
C TYR A 302 9.82 -24.60 6.52
N ALA A 303 10.07 -23.53 5.77
CA ALA A 303 9.05 -22.84 5.00
C ALA A 303 8.65 -23.68 3.78
N LEU A 304 7.36 -23.69 3.48
CA LEU A 304 6.77 -24.39 2.35
C LEU A 304 6.31 -23.44 1.24
N ARG A 305 5.84 -22.25 1.64
CA ARG A 305 5.32 -21.23 0.72
C ARG A 305 5.30 -19.87 1.40
N CYS A 306 5.57 -18.84 0.62
CA CYS A 306 5.56 -17.45 1.06
C CYS A 306 4.60 -16.63 0.19
N ASN A 307 4.12 -15.51 0.71
CA ASN A 307 3.44 -14.52 -0.11
C ASN A 307 3.56 -13.12 0.51
N SER A 308 3.51 -12.08 -0.32
CA SER A 308 3.64 -10.68 0.13
C SER A 308 2.67 -9.74 -0.59
N TRP A 309 2.22 -8.70 0.12
CA TRP A 309 1.16 -7.80 -0.32
C TRP A 309 1.49 -6.31 -0.13
N GLY A 310 0.58 -5.45 -0.61
CA GLY A 310 0.76 -4.02 -0.61
C GLY A 310 1.89 -3.54 -1.53
N GLU A 311 2.45 -2.37 -1.20
CA GLU A 311 3.68 -1.86 -1.82
C GLU A 311 4.86 -2.79 -1.58
N PHE A 312 4.92 -3.36 -0.38
CA PHE A 312 6.00 -4.25 -0.01
C PHE A 312 6.08 -5.45 -0.94
N GLY A 313 4.95 -6.13 -1.16
CA GLY A 313 4.89 -7.24 -2.10
C GLY A 313 5.17 -6.84 -3.54
N ARG A 314 4.75 -5.65 -3.97
CA ARG A 314 5.11 -5.13 -5.31
C ARG A 314 6.60 -4.92 -5.45
N PHE A 315 7.24 -4.40 -4.41
CA PHE A 315 8.67 -4.17 -4.36
C PHE A 315 9.47 -5.47 -4.33
N VAL A 316 9.07 -6.45 -3.50
CA VAL A 316 9.63 -7.81 -3.47
C VAL A 316 9.60 -8.41 -4.88
N ARG A 317 8.41 -8.44 -5.53
CA ARG A 317 8.27 -8.93 -6.90
C ARG A 317 9.17 -8.15 -7.89
N GLY A 318 9.26 -6.84 -7.74
CA GLY A 318 10.11 -5.99 -8.56
C GLY A 318 11.60 -6.37 -8.47
N ILE A 319 12.09 -6.76 -7.29
CA ILE A 319 13.47 -7.24 -7.10
C ILE A 319 13.63 -8.66 -7.63
N THR A 320 12.73 -9.58 -7.24
CA THR A 320 12.81 -11.00 -7.63
C THR A 320 12.84 -11.15 -9.15
N TYR A 321 12.00 -10.38 -9.86
CA TYR A 321 11.83 -10.48 -11.32
C TYR A 321 12.58 -9.40 -12.12
N GLY A 322 13.09 -8.34 -11.48
CA GLY A 322 13.62 -7.16 -12.17
C GLY A 322 14.91 -7.39 -12.97
N GLY A 323 15.67 -8.45 -12.66
CA GLY A 323 16.86 -8.84 -13.40
C GLY A 323 16.61 -9.73 -14.62
N SER A 324 15.40 -10.28 -14.78
CA SER A 324 15.09 -11.24 -15.83
C SER A 324 14.60 -10.52 -17.08
N ASN A 325 15.28 -10.68 -18.21
CA ASN A 325 14.70 -10.31 -19.51
C ASN A 325 13.51 -11.26 -19.83
N ALA A 326 12.67 -10.90 -20.81
CA ALA A 326 11.46 -11.66 -21.11
C ALA A 326 11.70 -13.15 -21.44
N TYR A 327 12.88 -13.52 -21.93
CA TYR A 327 13.26 -14.92 -22.20
C TYR A 327 13.78 -15.60 -20.92
N GLY A 328 14.61 -14.90 -20.15
CA GLY A 328 15.10 -15.34 -18.85
C GLY A 328 14.01 -15.47 -17.79
N PHE A 329 12.82 -14.87 -17.97
CA PHE A 329 11.67 -15.07 -17.09
C PHE A 329 11.12 -16.49 -17.15
N PHE A 330 11.09 -17.11 -18.33
CA PHE A 330 10.62 -18.49 -18.51
C PHE A 330 11.73 -19.53 -18.24
N ASP A 331 12.99 -19.10 -18.31
CA ASP A 331 14.16 -19.94 -17.99
C ASP A 331 14.59 -19.81 -16.50
N SER A 332 14.12 -18.78 -15.79
CA SER A 332 14.36 -18.61 -14.35
C SER A 332 13.32 -19.39 -13.57
N GLU A 333 13.77 -20.32 -12.73
CA GLU A 333 12.95 -20.99 -11.69
C GLU A 333 12.46 -20.01 -10.59
N ARG A 334 12.63 -18.70 -10.78
CA ARG A 334 12.34 -17.68 -9.77
C ARG A 334 10.84 -17.58 -9.50
N ASP A 335 10.47 -17.76 -8.24
CA ASP A 335 9.10 -17.61 -7.78
C ASP A 335 9.09 -16.84 -6.45
N HIS A 336 8.48 -15.66 -6.44
CA HIS A 336 8.31 -14.87 -5.21
C HIS A 336 7.48 -15.58 -4.11
N THR A 337 6.81 -16.68 -4.45
CA THR A 337 6.12 -17.56 -3.50
C THR A 337 6.94 -18.76 -3.05
N ASP A 338 8.06 -19.05 -3.73
CA ASP A 338 9.05 -20.02 -3.27
C ASP A 338 9.83 -19.43 -2.09
N PRO A 339 9.99 -20.18 -0.98
CA PRO A 339 10.69 -19.67 0.19
C PRO A 339 12.15 -19.27 -0.04
N ILE A 340 12.89 -19.96 -0.91
CA ILE A 340 14.31 -19.69 -1.13
C ILE A 340 14.47 -18.32 -1.79
N ASP A 341 13.79 -18.10 -2.92
CA ASP A 341 13.82 -16.82 -3.64
C ASP A 341 13.26 -15.68 -2.80
N PHE A 342 12.19 -15.95 -2.04
CA PHE A 342 11.57 -14.96 -1.17
C PHE A 342 12.53 -14.52 -0.06
N PHE A 343 13.15 -15.44 0.67
CA PHE A 343 14.08 -15.09 1.74
C PHE A 343 15.40 -14.50 1.23
N GLU A 344 15.91 -14.93 0.07
CA GLU A 344 17.04 -14.26 -0.58
C GLU A 344 16.69 -12.79 -0.89
N THR A 345 15.49 -12.56 -1.44
CA THR A 345 14.99 -11.21 -1.71
C THR A 345 14.84 -10.40 -0.41
N LEU A 346 14.26 -10.97 0.64
CA LEU A 346 14.12 -10.29 1.94
C LEU A 346 15.48 -9.92 2.55
N ASN A 347 16.45 -10.82 2.54
CA ASN A 347 17.79 -10.54 3.06
C ASN A 347 18.45 -9.40 2.27
N ASN A 348 18.35 -9.40 0.94
CA ASN A 348 18.84 -8.29 0.11
C ASN A 348 18.17 -6.96 0.49
N ILE A 349 16.85 -6.95 0.74
CA ILE A 349 16.13 -5.75 1.18
C ILE A 349 16.67 -5.24 2.52
N PHE A 350 16.82 -6.15 3.50
CA PHE A 350 17.25 -5.80 4.86
C PHE A 350 18.73 -5.41 4.96
N GLU A 351 19.61 -6.02 4.16
CA GLU A 351 21.04 -5.73 4.16
C GLU A 351 21.40 -4.48 3.36
N CYS A 352 20.74 -4.26 2.22
CA CYS A 352 21.00 -3.11 1.36
C CYS A 352 20.23 -1.85 1.77
N GLY A 353 19.29 -1.97 2.72
CA GLY A 353 18.39 -0.89 3.13
C GLY A 353 17.54 -0.34 1.99
N ALA A 354 17.31 -1.13 0.94
CA ALA A 354 16.61 -0.69 -0.25
C ALA A 354 15.11 -0.86 -0.04
N TYR A 355 14.39 0.23 0.25
CA TYR A 355 12.91 0.27 0.21
C TYR A 355 12.31 1.69 0.10
#